data_AF-A0A975FAF7-F1
#
_entry.id   AF-A0A975FAF7-F1
#
_cell.length_a   1.000
_cell.length_b   1.000
_cell.length_c   1.000
_cell.angle_alpha   90.00
_cell.angle_beta   90.00
_cell.angle_gamma   90.00
#
_symmetry.space_group_name_H-M   'P 1'
#
loop_
_entity.id
_entity.type
_entity.pdbx_description
1 polymer ?
#
loop_
_entity_poly.entity_id
_entity_poly.type
_entity_poly.pdbx_seq_one_letter_code
_entity_poly.pdbx_strand_id
1 'polypeptide(L)'
;MATLNVSLPDNLKTYVAQRVHNGEYSNASDYIRTLIRKDREHPAVPDISTQLLEEAARIQTLPLDTDSKRRLLAMYVMLEKKRQAPAPSVESVIQGLKEMGEEAQRNGLTPEILDDILNG
;
A
#
# COMPACT_ATOMS: atom_id res chain seq x y z
N MET A 1 -6.75 15.18 34.78
CA MET A 1 -7.13 14.23 33.72
C MET A 1 -8.21 14.90 32.88
N ALA A 2 -8.03 15.00 31.56
CA ALA A 2 -9.09 15.50 30.69
C ALA A 2 -10.08 14.35 30.41
N THR A 3 -11.37 14.61 30.58
CA THR A 3 -12.46 13.69 30.21
C THR A 3 -12.91 13.99 28.79
N LEU A 4 -12.96 12.96 27.94
CA LEU A 4 -13.42 13.05 26.55
C LEU A 4 -14.64 12.13 26.39
N ASN A 5 -15.78 12.71 26.05
CA ASN A 5 -17.00 11.96 25.74
C ASN A 5 -17.06 11.72 24.23
N VAL A 6 -17.09 10.45 23.82
CA VAL A 6 -17.11 10.06 22.41
C VAL A 6 -18.35 9.21 22.17
N SER A 7 -19.19 9.64 21.23
CA SER A 7 -20.33 8.85 20.76
C SER A 7 -19.91 8.05 19.54
N LEU A 8 -20.08 6.73 19.61
CA LEU A 8 -19.77 5.83 18.51
C LEU A 8 -21.07 5.21 17.95
N PRO A 9 -21.15 4.96 16.64
CA PRO A 9 -22.21 4.14 16.05
C PRO A 9 -22.15 2.70 16.57
N ASP A 10 -23.28 1.99 16.54
CA ASP A 10 -23.44 0.72 17.26
C ASP A 10 -22.54 -0.41 16.75
N ASN A 11 -22.18 -0.38 15.46
CA ASN A 11 -21.20 -1.29 14.88
C ASN A 11 -19.82 -1.12 15.53
N LEU A 12 -19.39 0.12 15.78
CA LEU A 12 -18.10 0.41 16.41
C LEU A 12 -18.13 0.15 17.91
N LYS A 13 -19.25 0.41 18.59
CA LYS A 13 -19.42 0.02 20.01
C LYS A 13 -19.25 -1.49 20.18
N THR A 14 -19.91 -2.28 19.33
CA THR A 14 -19.83 -3.75 19.37
C THR A 14 -18.40 -4.23 19.14
N TYR A 15 -17.71 -3.64 18.15
CA TYR A 15 -16.31 -3.95 17.88
C TYR A 15 -15.41 -3.66 19.10
N VAL A 16 -15.52 -2.48 19.71
CA VAL A 16 -14.74 -2.13 20.90
C VAL A 16 -15.07 -3.05 22.08
N ALA A 17 -16.34 -3.39 22.28
CA ALA A 17 -16.77 -4.31 23.33
C ALA A 17 -16.17 -5.71 23.16
N GLN A 18 -16.08 -6.22 21.92
CA GLN A 18 -15.40 -7.49 21.64
C GLN A 18 -13.91 -7.44 21.99
N ARG A 19 -13.22 -6.35 21.66
CA ARG A 19 -11.79 -6.19 21.96
C ARG A 19 -11.52 -6.14 23.47
N VAL A 20 -12.42 -5.56 24.24
CA VAL A 20 -12.37 -5.59 25.71
C VAL A 20 -12.71 -6.97 26.26
N HIS A 21 -13.74 -7.63 25.72
CA HIS A 21 -14.14 -8.98 26.13
C HIS A 21 -13.05 -10.03 25.90
N ASN A 22 -12.31 -9.89 24.80
CA ASN A 22 -11.17 -10.74 24.47
C ASN A 22 -9.95 -10.52 25.38
N GLY A 23 -10.03 -9.59 26.34
CA GLY A 23 -8.97 -9.28 27.29
C GLY A 23 -7.81 -8.48 26.69
N GLU A 24 -7.93 -8.01 25.44
CA GLU A 24 -6.88 -7.21 24.80
C GLU A 24 -6.78 -5.80 25.39
N TYR A 25 -7.86 -5.30 25.99
CA TYR A 25 -7.95 -3.98 26.60
C TYR A 25 -8.82 -4.02 27.86
N SER A 26 -8.47 -3.22 28.87
CA SER A 26 -9.19 -3.23 30.15
C SER A 26 -10.59 -2.58 30.06
N ASN A 27 -10.77 -1.62 29.15
CA ASN A 27 -12.05 -0.95 28.87
C ASN A 27 -11.96 -0.15 27.55
N ALA A 28 -13.08 0.40 27.10
CA ALA A 28 -13.14 1.19 25.88
C ALA A 28 -12.23 2.44 25.90
N SER A 29 -12.04 3.07 27.06
CA SER A 29 -11.15 4.24 27.17
C SER A 29 -9.68 3.84 27.02
N ASP A 30 -9.31 2.65 27.48
CA ASP A 30 -7.98 2.07 27.34
C ASP A 30 -7.68 1.74 25.86
N TYR A 31 -8.66 1.17 25.17
CA TYR A 31 -8.61 0.95 23.73
C TYR A 31 -8.40 2.26 22.95
N ILE A 32 -9.20 3.29 23.23
CA ILE A 32 -9.09 4.61 22.56
C ILE A 32 -7.75 5.27 22.85
N ARG A 33 -7.24 5.22 24.09
CA ARG A 33 -5.90 5.76 24.41
C ARG A 33 -4.80 5.05 23.65
N THR A 34 -4.90 3.74 23.51
CA THR A 34 -3.93 2.96 22.72
C THR A 34 -4.01 3.30 21.24
N LEU A 35 -5.21 3.51 20.71
CA LEU A 35 -5.43 3.99 19.34
C LEU A 35 -4.79 5.37 19.12
N ILE A 36 -5.03 6.33 20.00
CA ILE A 36 -4.43 7.66 19.93
C ILE A 36 -2.90 7.57 20.01
N ARG A 37 -2.35 6.70 20.86
CA ARG A 37 -0.90 6.50 20.94
C ARG A 37 -0.34 5.90 19.64
N LYS A 38 -0.99 4.87 19.09
CA LYS A 38 -0.61 4.27 17.80
C LYS A 38 -0.70 5.26 16.65
N ASP A 39 -1.72 6.11 16.64
CA ASP A 39 -1.90 7.19 15.67
C ASP A 39 -0.83 8.28 15.81
N ARG A 40 -0.34 8.54 17.04
CA ARG A 40 0.80 9.44 17.26
C ARG A 40 2.15 8.82 16.90
N GLU A 41 2.31 7.51 17.04
CA GLU A 41 3.53 6.76 16.70
C GLU A 41 3.61 6.47 15.19
N HIS A 42 2.47 6.31 14.55
CA HIS A 42 2.29 6.29 13.10
C HIS A 42 1.46 7.51 12.72
N PRO A 43 2.00 8.75 12.84
CA PRO A 43 1.32 9.91 12.29
C PRO A 43 1.06 9.54 10.84
N ALA A 44 -0.22 9.45 10.47
CA ALA A 44 -0.65 8.93 9.19
C ALA A 44 0.38 9.35 8.15
N VAL A 45 1.11 8.38 7.57
CA VAL A 45 1.98 8.66 6.42
C VAL A 45 1.10 9.52 5.56
N PRO A 46 1.42 10.81 5.36
CA PRO A 46 0.47 11.75 4.82
C PRO A 46 -0.08 11.06 3.59
N ASP A 47 -1.39 10.85 3.61
CA ASP A 47 -2.04 10.14 2.53
C ASP A 47 -1.43 10.71 1.26
N ILE A 48 -0.98 9.86 0.35
CA ILE A 48 -0.31 10.32 -0.86
C ILE A 48 -1.20 11.38 -1.53
N SER A 49 -2.52 11.37 -1.30
CA SER A 49 -3.45 12.47 -1.59
C SER A 49 -3.10 13.82 -0.95
N THR A 50 -2.81 13.94 0.36
CA THR A 50 -2.46 15.20 1.03
C THR A 50 -1.07 15.69 0.64
N GLN A 51 -0.09 14.79 0.52
CA GLN A 51 1.24 15.12 -0.02
C GLN A 51 1.17 15.56 -1.48
N LEU A 52 0.38 14.87 -2.32
CA LEU A 52 0.15 15.28 -3.72
C LEU A 52 -0.64 16.58 -3.82
N LEU A 53 -1.57 16.89 -2.92
CA LEU A 53 -2.25 18.18 -2.90
C LEU A 53 -1.29 19.32 -2.52
N GLU A 54 -0.42 19.10 -1.55
CA GLU A 54 0.59 20.08 -1.12
C GLU A 54 1.70 20.26 -2.19
N GLU A 55 2.11 19.17 -2.82
CA GLU A 55 3.09 19.16 -3.92
C GLU A 55 2.48 19.72 -5.21
N ALA A 56 1.19 19.46 -5.50
CA ALA A 56 0.47 20.11 -6.59
C ALA A 56 0.27 21.62 -6.36
N ALA A 57 0.03 22.05 -5.11
CA ALA A 57 0.01 23.46 -4.75
C ALA A 57 1.41 24.11 -4.92
N ARG A 58 2.48 23.37 -4.61
CA ARG A 58 3.86 23.79 -4.86
C ARG A 58 4.16 23.92 -6.36
N ILE A 59 3.74 22.94 -7.17
CA ILE A 59 3.90 22.93 -8.63
C ILE A 59 3.05 24.00 -9.33
N GLN A 60 1.94 24.44 -8.73
CA GLN A 60 1.12 25.53 -9.27
C GLN A 60 1.85 26.88 -9.31
N THR A 61 2.96 27.01 -8.57
CA THR A 61 3.87 28.17 -8.59
C THR A 61 5.11 27.99 -9.49
N LEU A 62 5.34 26.81 -10.07
CA LEU A 62 6.40 26.65 -11.07
C LEU A 62 5.93 27.22 -12.42
N PRO A 63 6.77 28.02 -13.11
CA PRO A 63 6.49 28.50 -14.46
C PRO A 63 6.73 27.37 -15.46
N LEU A 64 5.98 26.28 -15.32
CA LEU A 64 5.95 25.18 -16.28
C LEU A 64 4.87 25.50 -17.31
N ASP A 65 5.28 25.49 -18.57
CA ASP A 65 4.39 25.62 -19.72
C ASP A 65 3.35 24.49 -19.73
N THR A 66 2.28 24.70 -20.50
CA THR A 66 1.12 23.80 -20.55
C THR A 66 1.50 22.38 -21.01
N ASP A 67 2.53 22.23 -21.86
CA ASP A 67 2.94 20.92 -22.36
C ASP A 67 3.76 20.14 -21.34
N SER A 68 4.60 20.82 -20.55
CA SER A 68 5.32 20.20 -19.43
C SER A 68 4.36 19.66 -18.37
N LYS A 69 3.28 20.39 -18.04
CA LYS A 69 2.23 19.93 -17.12
C LYS A 69 1.47 18.71 -17.65
N ARG A 70 1.16 18.70 -18.95
CA ARG A 70 0.50 17.55 -19.62
C ARG A 70 1.36 16.29 -19.58
N ARG A 71 2.67 16.40 -19.81
CA ARG A 71 3.61 15.27 -19.75
C ARG A 71 3.72 14.68 -18.35
N LEU A 72 3.82 15.52 -17.31
CA LEU A 72 3.86 15.06 -15.93
C LEU A 72 2.56 14.37 -15.50
N LEU A 73 1.41 14.92 -15.91
CA LEU A 73 0.12 14.28 -15.62
C LEU A 73 -0.02 12.93 -16.33
N ALA A 74 0.43 12.82 -17.59
CA ALA A 74 0.43 11.55 -18.31
C ALA A 74 1.32 10.50 -17.63
N MET A 75 2.50 10.90 -17.15
CA MET A 75 3.41 10.03 -16.41
C MET A 75 2.81 9.58 -15.07
N TYR A 76 2.21 10.51 -14.32
CA TYR A 76 1.52 10.21 -13.06
C TYR A 76 0.37 9.22 -13.26
N VAL A 77 -0.47 9.43 -14.27
CA VAL A 77 -1.58 8.51 -14.61
C VAL A 77 -1.04 7.13 -15.03
N MET A 78 0.08 7.07 -15.76
CA MET A 78 0.71 5.81 -16.15
C MET A 78 1.26 5.03 -14.95
N LEU A 79 1.83 5.74 -13.96
CA LEU A 79 2.32 5.15 -12.72
C LEU A 79 1.18 4.65 -11.83
N GLU A 80 0.10 5.43 -11.68
CA GLU A 80 -1.08 5.00 -10.93
C GLU A 80 -1.76 3.79 -11.57
N LYS A 81 -1.84 3.73 -12.90
CA LYS A 81 -2.35 2.56 -13.63
C LYS A 81 -1.49 1.32 -13.40
N LYS A 82 -0.16 1.49 -13.30
CA LYS A 82 0.78 0.40 -12.99
C LYS A 82 0.68 -0.03 -11.52
N ARG A 83 0.37 0.90 -10.61
CA ARG A 83 0.18 0.64 -9.17
C ARG A 83 -1.16 -0.03 -8.85
N GLN A 84 -2.20 0.27 -9.63
CA GLN A 84 -3.53 -0.34 -9.52
C GLN A 84 -3.66 -1.68 -10.25
N ALA A 85 -2.61 -2.15 -10.95
CA ALA A 85 -2.59 -3.53 -11.41
C ALA A 85 -2.71 -4.43 -10.16
N PRO A 86 -3.76 -5.27 -10.06
CA PRO A 86 -3.90 -6.16 -8.92
C PRO A 86 -2.63 -7.00 -8.81
N ALA A 87 -2.16 -7.21 -7.58
CA ALA A 87 -1.03 -8.11 -7.34
C ALA A 87 -1.31 -9.42 -8.09
N PRO A 88 -0.35 -9.90 -8.93
CA PRO A 88 -0.60 -11.08 -9.73
C PRO A 88 -1.03 -12.21 -8.78
N SER A 89 -2.15 -12.87 -9.10
CA SER A 89 -2.62 -13.98 -8.29
C SER A 89 -1.53 -15.04 -8.22
N VAL A 90 -1.43 -15.77 -7.11
CA VAL A 90 -0.48 -16.88 -6.94
C VAL A 90 -0.55 -17.84 -8.13
N GLU A 91 -1.74 -18.05 -8.68
CA GLU A 91 -2.00 -18.85 -9.87
C GLU A 91 -1.37 -18.26 -11.15
N SER A 92 -1.49 -16.95 -11.37
CA SER A 92 -0.83 -16.27 -12.50
C SER A 92 0.70 -16.22 -12.36
N VAL A 93 1.23 -16.16 -11.14
CA VAL A 93 2.68 -16.23 -10.87
C VAL A 93 3.18 -17.65 -11.14
N ILE A 94 2.46 -18.67 -10.67
CA ILE A 94 2.81 -20.08 -10.94
C ILE A 94 2.72 -20.36 -12.44
N GLN A 95 1.70 -19.85 -13.12
CA GLN A 95 1.54 -20.00 -14.56
C GLN A 95 2.67 -19.30 -15.32
N GLY A 96 3.03 -18.08 -14.95
CA GLY A 96 4.15 -17.36 -15.55
C GLY A 96 5.50 -18.04 -15.32
N LEU A 97 5.73 -18.63 -14.14
CA LEU A 97 6.95 -19.42 -13.87
C LEU A 97 7.00 -20.72 -14.68
N LYS A 98 5.85 -21.37 -14.89
CA LYS A 98 5.75 -22.55 -15.77
C LYS A 98 6.01 -22.19 -17.22
N GLU A 99 5.42 -21.10 -17.70
CA GLU A 99 5.61 -20.59 -19.06
C GLU A 99 7.07 -20.19 -19.29
N MET A 100 7.70 -19.50 -18.33
CA MET A 100 9.13 -19.21 -18.37
C MET A 100 10.00 -20.47 -18.36
N GLY A 101 9.62 -21.50 -17.58
CA GLY A 101 10.31 -22.78 -17.56
C GLY A 101 10.19 -23.55 -18.88
N GLU A 102 9.00 -23.55 -19.48
CA GLU A 102 8.75 -24.14 -20.80
C GLU A 102 9.43 -23.37 -21.92
N GLU A 103 9.48 -22.04 -21.84
CA GLU A 103 10.16 -21.18 -22.80
C GLU A 103 11.69 -21.30 -22.70
N ALA A 104 12.23 -21.40 -21.48
CA ALA A 104 13.64 -21.73 -21.26
C ALA A 104 13.98 -23.11 -21.84
N GLN A 105 13.15 -24.12 -21.61
CA GLN A 105 13.33 -25.46 -22.18
C GLN A 105 13.23 -25.47 -23.71
N ARG A 106 12.27 -24.74 -24.30
CA ARG A 106 12.13 -24.57 -25.75
C ARG A 106 13.34 -23.87 -26.38
N ASN A 107 13.94 -22.94 -25.65
CA ASN A 107 15.16 -22.25 -26.07
C ASN A 107 16.44 -23.04 -25.73
N GLY A 108 16.31 -24.29 -25.27
CA GLY A 108 17.42 -25.18 -24.98
C GLY A 108 18.20 -24.85 -23.71
N LEU A 109 17.71 -23.94 -22.86
CA LEU A 109 18.26 -23.69 -21.54
C LEU A 109 17.78 -24.78 -20.58
N THR A 110 18.49 -25.90 -20.60
CA THR A 110 18.28 -26.98 -19.64
C THR A 110 18.79 -26.57 -18.25
N PRO A 111 18.27 -27.18 -17.16
CA PRO A 111 18.75 -26.89 -15.81
C PRO A 111 20.26 -27.08 -15.66
N GLU A 112 20.84 -28.04 -16.38
CA GLU A 112 22.28 -28.33 -16.40
C GLU A 112 23.08 -27.17 -17.03
N ILE A 113 22.61 -26.61 -18.15
CA ILE A 113 23.24 -25.44 -18.80
C ILE A 113 23.10 -24.20 -17.91
N LEU A 114 21.97 -24.04 -17.21
CA LEU A 114 21.78 -22.94 -16.28
C LEU A 114 22.73 -23.03 -15.08
N ASP A 115 22.94 -24.24 -14.56
CA ASP A 115 23.83 -24.49 -13.43
C ASP A 115 25.30 -24.26 -13.84
N ASP A 116 25.70 -24.68 -15.03
CA ASP A 116 27.02 -24.39 -15.61
C ASP A 116 27.25 -22.88 -15.85
N ILE A 117 26.23 -22.10 -16.22
CA ILE A 117 26.34 -20.64 -16.43
C ILE A 117 26.41 -19.89 -15.09
N LEU A 118 25.71 -20.35 -14.07
CA LEU A 118 25.61 -19.67 -12.77
C LEU A 118 26.73 -20.05 -11.81
N ASN A 119 27.24 -21.28 -11.90
CA ASN A 119 28.25 -21.82 -11.00
C ASN A 119 29.59 -22.15 -11.69
N GLY A 120 29.71 -21.93 -13.01
CA GLY A 120 30.95 -22.03 -13.78
C GLY A 120 31.81 -20.79 -13.75
#